data_AF-A0A0S7XQ23-F1
#
_entry.id   AF-A0A0S7XQ23-F1
#
_cell.length_a   1.000
_cell.length_b   1.000
_cell.length_c   1.000
_cell.angle_alpha   90.00
_cell.angle_beta   90.00
_cell.angle_gamma   90.00
#
_symmetry.space_group_name_H-M   'P 1'
#
loop_
_entity.id
_entity.type
_entity.pdbx_description
1 polymer ?
#
loop_
_entity_poly.entity_id
_entity_poly.type
_entity_poly.pdbx_seq_one_letter_code
_entity_poly.pdbx_strand_id
1 'polypeptide(L)' 'RAENVRGAFDAPDRTAVEGRRLLLIDDLATTGATLEECGRILRRAGAASIAALTLARASPA' A
#
# COMPACT_ATOMS: atom_id res chain seq x y z
N ARG A 1 -14.39 4.73 7.22
CA ARG A 1 -13.24 3.81 7.41
C ARG A 1 -11.92 4.36 6.86
N ALA A 2 -11.91 5.11 5.75
CA ALA A 2 -10.67 5.69 5.20
C ALA A 2 -9.95 6.70 6.14
N GLU A 3 -10.70 7.38 7.02
CA GLU A 3 -10.16 8.45 7.87
C GLU A 3 -9.15 7.98 8.94
N ASN A 4 -9.12 6.69 9.30
CA ASN A 4 -8.23 6.15 10.35
C ASN A 4 -6.94 5.49 9.85
N VAL A 5 -6.70 5.45 8.54
CA VAL A 5 -5.56 4.70 7.98
C VAL A 5 -4.39 5.61 7.63
N ARG A 6 -4.65 6.89 7.37
CA ARG A 6 -3.60 7.86 7.02
C ARG A 6 -2.64 8.06 8.21
N GLY A 7 -1.36 7.81 7.98
CA GLY A 7 -0.31 7.91 8.99
C GLY A 7 -0.18 6.69 9.90
N ALA A 8 -0.91 5.60 9.66
CA ALA A 8 -0.85 4.38 10.47
C ALA A 8 0.37 3.50 10.18
N PHE A 9 1.11 3.76 9.10
CA PHE A 9 2.21 2.93 8.64
C PHE A 9 3.49 3.76 8.47
N ASP A 10 4.62 3.07 8.57
CA ASP A 10 5.95 3.60 8.28
C ASP A 10 6.67 2.75 7.23
N ALA A 11 7.58 3.38 6.49
CA ALA A 11 8.39 2.66 5.51
C ALA A 11 9.45 1.80 6.21
N PRO A 12 9.76 0.60 5.71
CA PRO A 12 10.96 -0.12 6.13
C PRO A 12 12.23 0.65 5.70
N ASP A 13 13.40 0.17 6.11
CA ASP A 13 14.69 0.79 5.76
C ASP A 13 14.75 1.11 4.26
N ARG A 14 15.22 2.32 3.94
CA ARG A 14 15.26 2.87 2.59
C ARG A 14 16.01 1.95 1.63
N THR A 15 17.03 1.25 2.11
CA THR A 15 17.79 0.24 1.33
C THR A 15 16.94 -0.95 0.84
N ALA A 16 15.83 -1.24 1.53
CA ALA A 16 14.89 -2.29 1.17
C ALA A 16 13.86 -1.84 0.12
N VAL A 17 13.74 -0.54 -0.14
CA VAL A 17 12.67 0.05 -0.96
C VAL A 17 13.20 0.79 -2.18
N GLU A 18 14.26 1.57 -2.02
CA GLU A 18 14.77 2.48 -3.04
C GLU A 18 15.14 1.74 -4.34
N GLY A 19 14.60 2.24 -5.46
CA GLY A 19 14.81 1.68 -6.80
C GLY A 19 14.11 0.33 -7.04
N ARG A 20 13.36 -0.21 -6.07
CA ARG A 20 12.73 -1.53 -6.19
C ARG A 20 11.33 -1.48 -6.77
N ARG A 21 10.95 -2.58 -7.43
CA ARG A 21 9.57 -2.83 -7.89
C ARG A 21 8.89 -3.69 -6.85
N LEU A 22 7.82 -3.19 -6.23
CA LEU A 22 7.18 -3.81 -5.07
C LEU A 22 5.76 -4.28 -5.42
N LEU A 23 5.38 -5.42 -4.83
CA LEU A 23 4.02 -5.95 -4.86
C LEU A 23 3.48 -5.93 -3.43
N LEU A 24 2.40 -5.18 -3.22
CA LEU A 24 1.61 -5.22 -1.99
C LEU A 24 0.62 -6.37 -2.11
N ILE A 25 0.52 -7.19 -1.06
CA ILE A 25 -0.42 -8.31 -0.98
C ILE A 25 -1.33 -8.11 0.22
N ASP A 26 -2.63 -8.25 0.00
CA ASP A 26 -3.67 -8.23 1.03
C ASP A 26 -4.73 -9.30 0.69
N ASP A 27 -5.54 -9.74 1.65
CA ASP A 27 -6.59 -10.73 1.38
C ASP A 27 -7.85 -10.07 0.81
N LEU A 28 -8.30 -8.97 1.41
CA LEU A 28 -9.56 -8.30 1.07
C LEU A 28 -9.39 -6.77 1.03
N ALA A 29 -9.53 -6.19 -0.16
CA ALA A 29 -9.67 -4.74 -0.29
C ALA A 29 -11.15 -4.32 -0.25
N THR A 30 -11.50 -3.44 0.68
CA THR A 30 -12.81 -2.75 0.63
C THR A 30 -12.67 -1.48 -0.22
N THR A 31 -12.38 -0.36 0.43
CA THR A 31 -12.13 0.95 -0.21
C THR A 31 -10.76 1.04 -0.88
N GLY A 32 -9.82 0.15 -0.55
CA GLY A 32 -8.42 0.23 -0.99
C GLY A 32 -7.53 1.15 -0.14
N ALA A 33 -8.08 1.84 0.87
CA ALA A 33 -7.35 2.85 1.66
C ALA A 33 -6.04 2.32 2.30
N THR A 34 -6.01 1.07 2.76
CA THR A 34 -4.80 0.43 3.31
C THR A 34 -3.69 0.32 2.27
N LEU A 35 -4.02 -0.24 1.09
CA LEU A 35 -3.06 -0.44 0.00
C LEU A 35 -2.58 0.90 -0.57
N GLU A 36 -3.47 1.89 -0.67
CA GLU A 36 -3.12 3.24 -1.11
C GLU A 36 -2.14 3.92 -0.15
N GLU A 37 -2.39 3.83 1.16
CA GLU A 37 -1.53 4.45 2.16
C GLU A 37 -0.15 3.79 2.22
N CYS A 38 -0.10 2.45 2.21
CA CYS A 38 1.16 1.70 2.10
C CYS A 38 1.91 2.07 0.82
N GLY A 39 1.20 2.14 -0.32
CA GLY A 39 1.77 2.58 -1.58
C GLY A 39 2.34 4.00 -1.51
N ARG A 40 1.63 4.94 -0.87
CA ARG A 40 2.08 6.32 -0.67
C ARG A 40 3.39 6.39 0.10
N ILE A 41 3.51 5.61 1.17
CA ILE A 41 4.71 5.57 2.02
C ILE A 41 5.90 4.96 1.27
N LEU A 42 5.70 3.85 0.57
CA LEU A 42 6.74 3.21 -0.23
C LEU A 42 7.21 4.05 -1.42
N ARG A 43 6.30 4.81 -2.07
CA ARG A 43 6.67 5.79 -3.10
C ARG A 43 7.56 6.88 -2.52
N ARG A 44 7.24 7.42 -1.33
CA ARG A 44 8.08 8.43 -0.65
C ARG A 44 9.45 7.87 -0.25
N ALA A 45 9.52 6.57 0.04
CA ALA A 45 10.78 5.87 0.32
C ALA A 45 11.59 5.51 -0.95
N GLY A 46 11.11 5.84 -2.15
CA GLY A 46 11.89 5.71 -3.39
C GLY A 46 11.63 4.45 -4.21
N ALA A 47 10.51 3.76 -3.99
CA ALA A 47 10.14 2.62 -4.83
C ALA A 47 10.02 3.01 -6.32
N ALA A 48 10.60 2.22 -7.21
CA ALA A 48 10.55 2.43 -8.66
C ALA A 48 9.14 2.19 -9.23
N SER A 49 8.44 1.18 -8.72
CA SER A 49 7.03 0.92 -9.07
C SER A 49 6.34 0.12 -7.98
N ILE A 50 5.04 0.33 -7.80
CA ILE A 50 4.23 -0.42 -6.85
C ILE A 50 2.98 -0.95 -7.55
N ALA A 51 2.71 -2.24 -7.38
CA ALA A 51 1.45 -2.88 -7.72
C ALA A 51 0.79 -3.45 -6.45
N ALA A 52 -0.50 -3.70 -6.50
CA ALA A 52 -1.24 -4.34 -5.41
C ALA A 52 -2.03 -5.54 -5.94
N LEU A 53 -2.03 -6.61 -5.16
CA LEU A 53 -2.79 -7.83 -5.43
C LEU A 53 -3.63 -8.16 -4.20
N THR A 54 -4.90 -8.46 -4.44
CA THR A 54 -5.86 -8.82 -3.39
C THR A 54 -6.66 -10.04 -3.83
N LEU A 55 -7.02 -10.93 -2.91
CA LEU A 55 -7.87 -12.07 -3.27
C LEU A 55 -9.31 -11.64 -3.60
N ALA A 56 -9.83 -10.66 -2.87
CA ALA A 56 -11.19 -10.15 -3.06
C ALA A 56 -11.25 -8.64 -2.95
N ARG A 57 -12.20 -8.04 -3.68
CA ARG A 57 -12.56 -6.63 -3.52
C ARG A 57 -14.04 -6.50 -3.15
N ALA A 58 -14.32 -5.91 -2.00
CA ALA A 58 -15.67 -5.58 -1.57
C ALA A 58 -15.99 -4.13 -1.96
N SER A 59 -16.91 -3.95 -2.91
CA SER A 59 -17.53 -2.65 -3.19
C SER A 59 -18.81 -2.52 -2.36
N PRO A 60 -19.13 -1.33 -1.81
CA PRO A 60 -20.48 -1.09 -1.34
C PRO A 60 -21.48 -1.29 -2.49
N ALA A 61 -22.66 -1.80 -2.16
CA ALA A 61 -23.82 -1.80 -3.06
C ALA A 61 -24.34 -0.37 -3.27
#